data_AF-A0A1F5C7A6-F1
#
_entry.id   AF-A0A1F5C7A6-F1
#
_cell.length_a   1.000
_cell.length_b   1.000
_cell.length_c   1.000
_cell.angle_alpha   90.00
_cell.angle_beta   90.00
_cell.angle_gamma   90.00
#
_symmetry.space_group_name_H-M   'P 1'
#
loop_
_entity.id
_entity.type
_entity.pdbx_description
1 polymer ?
#
loop_
_entity_poly.entity_id
_entity_poly.type
_entity_poly.pdbx_seq_one_letter_code
_entity_poly.pdbx_strand_id
1 'polypeptide(L)'
;MRVDYFHVGNAKDEAVTLDRVYEQGTWAGSKRNLIDPFNVGRYSYKVYDAASGTLVYSRGFDSYFAEYKTTGPALEGFKRTYHETALFPFPKAKVRFVVELRDRQNALQPVFSAEIDPADIFINREPLAAGVKVFEVLKSGDPHVKVDVAFIAEGYTAAEEGKLRSDLERFRGVFFKLEPYKGRPDRFNFYGVFKPSQESGCDEPSHGVYKNTAVSATFDSLGSERYLLTEDNKSLRDIAAHVPYDALFIMVNHKRYGGGGIYNFYCTFTVDNQWYEYLFLHEFGHSFAGLGDEYYTSDVAYNEFYPKGLEPLEANITALLDPKKLKWKKLVSPGVSVPTPWEKEEFDRMDNAYQKVRREINARIAAMKRSGAAAAEVAQVEEESERLSREQADKVDQFLMKSKFWGKVGAFEGAGYSAQGLYRPAVDCLMFTKGAKPFCRVCEAAVARMVEYYCR
;
A
#
# COMPACT_ATOMS: atom_id res chain seq x y z
N MET A 1 -10.65 -16.64 11.15
CA MET A 1 -10.00 -17.69 10.34
C MET A 1 -8.99 -17.01 9.43
N ARG A 2 -7.77 -17.54 9.38
CA ARG A 2 -6.72 -17.14 8.45
C ARG A 2 -6.51 -18.26 7.45
N VAL A 3 -6.49 -17.93 6.17
CA VAL A 3 -6.22 -18.87 5.08
C VAL A 3 -4.99 -18.37 4.34
N ASP A 4 -3.90 -19.11 4.48
CA ASP A 4 -2.66 -18.87 3.75
C ASP A 4 -2.67 -19.68 2.46
N TYR A 5 -2.18 -19.07 1.39
CA TYR A 5 -2.13 -19.68 0.06
C TYR A 5 -0.94 -19.15 -0.73
N PHE A 6 -0.60 -19.87 -1.79
CA PHE A 6 0.42 -19.47 -2.75
C PHE A 6 -0.25 -18.96 -4.03
N HIS A 7 0.26 -17.85 -4.56
CA HIS A 7 -0.07 -17.32 -5.87
C HIS A 7 1.13 -17.53 -6.80
N VAL A 8 0.95 -18.32 -7.85
CA VAL A 8 2.01 -18.78 -8.75
C VAL A 8 1.71 -18.35 -10.18
N GLY A 9 2.67 -17.79 -10.89
CA GLY A 9 2.47 -17.47 -12.31
C GLY A 9 3.46 -16.48 -12.90
N ASN A 10 3.06 -15.90 -14.03
CA ASN A 10 3.78 -14.87 -14.79
C ASN A 10 2.77 -13.86 -15.38
N ALA A 11 3.16 -13.11 -16.43
CA ALA A 11 2.28 -12.16 -17.11
C ALA A 11 0.98 -12.77 -17.69
N LYS A 12 1.02 -14.02 -18.14
CA LYS A 12 -0.01 -14.67 -18.97
C LYS A 12 -0.86 -15.68 -18.23
N ASP A 13 -0.29 -16.36 -17.24
CA ASP A 13 -0.96 -17.41 -16.49
C ASP A 13 -0.78 -17.21 -14.98
N GLU A 14 -1.80 -17.60 -14.22
CA GLU A 14 -1.75 -17.63 -12.76
C GLU A 14 -2.51 -18.84 -12.20
N ALA A 15 -2.08 -19.30 -11.04
CA ALA A 15 -2.74 -20.33 -10.25
C ALA A 15 -2.63 -19.99 -8.77
N VAL A 16 -3.65 -20.37 -8.00
CA VAL A 16 -3.68 -20.23 -6.55
C VAL A 16 -3.80 -21.61 -5.92
N THR A 17 -3.01 -21.89 -4.89
CA THR A 17 -3.06 -23.16 -4.15
C THR A 17 -3.08 -22.91 -2.65
N LEU A 18 -3.84 -23.70 -1.90
CA LEU A 18 -3.87 -23.63 -0.43
C LEU A 18 -2.51 -23.99 0.17
N ASP A 19 -2.03 -23.21 1.13
CA ASP A 19 -0.92 -23.59 2.02
C ASP A 19 -1.49 -24.19 3.31
N ARG A 20 -2.10 -23.34 4.15
CA ARG A 20 -2.56 -23.74 5.48
C ARG A 20 -3.69 -22.86 6.00
N VAL A 21 -4.57 -23.45 6.82
CA VAL A 21 -5.67 -22.75 7.50
C VAL A 21 -5.39 -22.67 8.99
N TYR A 22 -5.70 -21.52 9.58
CA TYR A 22 -5.42 -21.19 10.96
C TYR A 22 -6.66 -20.65 11.68
N GLU A 23 -6.80 -21.04 12.94
CA GLU A 23 -7.59 -20.31 13.92
C GLU A 23 -6.67 -19.28 14.59
N GLN A 24 -6.70 -18.03 14.12
CA GLN A 24 -5.89 -16.96 14.71
C GLN A 24 -6.75 -16.01 15.54
N GLY A 25 -6.27 -15.72 16.75
CA GLY A 25 -6.53 -14.51 17.54
C GLY A 25 -7.98 -14.00 17.59
N THR A 26 -8.10 -12.70 17.84
CA THR A 26 -9.38 -11.99 17.82
C THR A 26 -9.63 -11.41 16.43
N TRP A 27 -10.85 -11.53 15.92
CA TRP A 27 -11.27 -10.87 14.68
C TRP A 27 -11.31 -9.34 14.88
N ALA A 28 -10.71 -8.56 13.99
CA ALA A 28 -10.75 -7.10 14.08
C ALA A 28 -12.02 -6.51 13.49
N GLY A 29 -12.28 -6.79 12.21
CA GLY A 29 -13.29 -6.07 11.43
C GLY A 29 -14.74 -6.14 11.94
N SER A 30 -15.60 -5.42 11.21
CA SER A 30 -17.03 -5.33 11.52
C SER A 30 -17.68 -6.72 11.58
N LYS A 31 -18.58 -6.89 12.55
CA LYS A 31 -19.49 -8.05 12.63
C LYS A 31 -20.79 -7.85 11.83
N ARG A 32 -20.96 -6.68 11.21
CA ARG A 32 -22.16 -6.28 10.47
C ARG A 32 -21.87 -6.10 8.98
N ASN A 33 -20.83 -5.35 8.67
CA ASN A 33 -20.39 -5.11 7.31
C ASN A 33 -19.44 -6.23 6.88
N LEU A 34 -20.02 -7.37 6.49
CA LEU A 34 -19.26 -8.56 6.06
C LEU A 34 -19.01 -8.60 4.54
N ILE A 35 -19.80 -7.84 3.77
CA ILE A 35 -19.71 -7.81 2.31
C ILE A 35 -19.11 -6.46 1.89
N ASP A 36 -17.88 -6.51 1.35
CA ASP A 36 -17.19 -5.35 0.78
C ASP A 36 -18.00 -4.69 -0.36
N PRO A 37 -18.40 -3.41 -0.21
CA PRO A 37 -19.21 -2.70 -1.20
C PRO A 37 -18.38 -1.90 -2.21
N PHE A 38 -17.05 -1.84 -2.07
CA PHE A 38 -16.20 -0.89 -2.78
C PHE A 38 -15.84 -1.34 -4.19
N ASN A 39 -15.83 -2.66 -4.43
CA ASN A 39 -15.47 -3.24 -5.74
C ASN A 39 -14.09 -2.75 -6.25
N VAL A 40 -13.13 -2.56 -5.34
CA VAL A 40 -11.74 -2.18 -5.63
C VAL A 40 -10.82 -3.40 -5.52
N GLY A 41 -9.66 -3.36 -6.18
CA GLY A 41 -8.67 -4.43 -6.20
C GLY A 41 -8.82 -5.36 -7.42
N ARG A 42 -7.70 -5.86 -7.93
CA ARG A 42 -7.64 -6.81 -9.04
C ARG A 42 -8.21 -8.17 -8.68
N TYR A 43 -8.17 -8.52 -7.39
CA TYR A 43 -8.71 -9.74 -6.85
C TYR A 43 -9.80 -9.47 -5.83
N SER A 44 -10.59 -10.50 -5.55
CA SER A 44 -11.43 -10.57 -4.37
C SER A 44 -11.40 -11.98 -3.82
N TYR A 45 -11.48 -12.11 -2.50
CA TYR A 45 -11.84 -13.39 -1.90
C TYR A 45 -13.22 -13.33 -1.28
N LYS A 46 -13.96 -14.42 -1.45
CA LYS A 46 -15.34 -14.59 -1.03
C LYS A 46 -15.51 -15.87 -0.24
N VAL A 47 -16.37 -15.82 0.76
CA VAL A 47 -16.71 -16.95 1.61
C VAL A 47 -18.19 -17.18 1.50
N TYR A 48 -18.56 -18.38 1.09
CA TYR A 48 -19.94 -18.81 0.97
C TYR A 48 -20.26 -19.85 2.03
N ASP A 49 -21.43 -19.79 2.64
CA ASP A 49 -21.97 -20.91 3.42
C ASP A 49 -22.10 -22.13 2.50
N ALA A 50 -21.49 -23.26 2.87
CA ALA A 50 -21.37 -24.41 1.97
C ALA A 50 -22.73 -25.09 1.72
N ALA A 51 -23.64 -25.05 2.69
CA ALA A 51 -24.94 -25.71 2.59
C ALA A 51 -25.92 -24.94 1.70
N SER A 52 -26.01 -23.62 1.88
CA SER A 52 -26.97 -22.76 1.17
C SER A 52 -26.39 -22.11 -0.09
N GLY A 53 -25.06 -22.02 -0.22
CA GLY A 53 -24.40 -21.24 -1.25
C GLY A 53 -24.47 -19.72 -1.04
N THR A 54 -24.96 -19.26 0.11
CA THR A 54 -25.10 -17.83 0.42
C THR A 54 -23.74 -17.18 0.63
N LEU A 55 -23.49 -16.03 0.00
CA LEU A 55 -22.30 -15.22 0.29
C LEU A 55 -22.39 -14.64 1.70
N VAL A 56 -21.41 -14.95 2.55
CA VAL A 56 -21.38 -14.52 3.96
C VAL A 56 -20.24 -13.56 4.28
N TYR A 57 -19.20 -13.51 3.46
CA TYR A 57 -18.12 -12.54 3.59
C TYR A 57 -17.43 -12.28 2.24
N SER A 58 -17.00 -11.05 1.98
CA SER A 58 -16.14 -10.73 0.83
C SER A 58 -15.19 -9.59 1.12
N ARG A 59 -14.03 -9.61 0.47
CA ARG A 59 -13.06 -8.50 0.49
C ARG A 59 -12.34 -8.38 -0.85
N GLY A 60 -12.25 -7.18 -1.39
CA GLY A 60 -11.41 -6.85 -2.55
C GLY A 60 -9.97 -6.60 -2.10
N PHE A 61 -8.98 -6.95 -2.93
CA PHE A 61 -7.56 -6.74 -2.61
C PHE A 61 -6.70 -6.69 -3.88
N ASP A 62 -5.50 -6.15 -3.73
CA ASP A 62 -4.38 -6.35 -4.64
C ASP A 62 -3.28 -7.14 -3.94
N SER A 63 -2.31 -7.63 -4.71
CA SER A 63 -1.27 -8.49 -4.16
C SER A 63 0.10 -8.23 -4.78
N TYR A 64 1.14 -8.69 -4.08
CA TYR A 64 2.51 -8.67 -4.58
C TYR A 64 2.61 -9.37 -5.95
N PHE A 65 1.93 -10.51 -6.13
CA PHE A 65 1.87 -11.20 -7.41
C PHE A 65 1.21 -10.35 -8.51
N ALA A 66 0.13 -9.63 -8.18
CA ALA A 66 -0.53 -8.70 -9.10
C ALA A 66 0.47 -7.71 -9.70
N GLU A 67 1.32 -7.15 -8.86
CA GLU A 67 2.35 -6.22 -9.30
C GLU A 67 3.46 -6.91 -10.09
N TYR A 68 3.98 -8.03 -9.57
CA TYR A 68 4.99 -8.85 -10.25
C TYR A 68 4.59 -9.19 -11.69
N LYS A 69 3.33 -9.56 -11.90
CA LYS A 69 2.75 -9.91 -13.22
C LYS A 69 2.99 -8.84 -14.29
N THR A 70 3.18 -7.58 -13.89
CA THR A 70 3.39 -6.44 -14.80
C THR A 70 4.87 -6.11 -15.06
N THR A 71 5.80 -6.84 -14.44
CA THR A 71 7.25 -6.61 -14.54
C THR A 71 7.85 -7.26 -15.79
N GLY A 72 9.03 -6.78 -16.23
CA GLY A 72 9.77 -7.34 -17.36
C GLY A 72 9.98 -8.86 -17.28
N PRO A 73 10.52 -9.41 -16.18
CA PRO A 73 10.70 -10.85 -16.04
C PRO A 73 9.41 -11.67 -16.18
N ALA A 74 8.29 -11.17 -15.64
CA ALA A 74 7.00 -11.84 -15.77
C ALA A 74 6.49 -11.82 -17.22
N LEU A 75 6.69 -10.71 -17.94
CA LEU A 75 6.34 -10.55 -19.37
C LEU A 75 7.18 -11.48 -20.27
N GLU A 76 8.43 -11.72 -19.89
CA GLU A 76 9.32 -12.71 -20.51
C GLU A 76 8.93 -14.16 -20.18
N GLY A 77 7.94 -14.37 -19.31
CA GLY A 77 7.38 -15.67 -18.98
C GLY A 77 8.01 -16.34 -17.76
N PHE A 78 8.94 -15.67 -17.06
CA PHE A 78 9.49 -16.18 -15.81
C PHE A 78 8.37 -16.33 -14.78
N LYS A 79 8.28 -17.51 -14.15
CA LYS A 79 7.26 -17.78 -13.13
C LYS A 79 7.85 -17.59 -11.74
N ARG A 80 7.09 -16.93 -10.88
CA ARG A 80 7.39 -16.84 -9.44
C ARG A 80 6.19 -17.29 -8.61
N THR A 81 6.45 -17.53 -7.34
CA THR A 81 5.48 -17.92 -6.32
C THR A 81 5.54 -16.90 -5.19
N TYR A 82 4.37 -16.47 -4.73
CA TYR A 82 4.22 -15.54 -3.61
C TYR A 82 3.28 -16.13 -2.56
N HIS A 83 3.60 -15.93 -1.28
CA HIS A 83 2.74 -16.33 -0.16
C HIS A 83 1.77 -15.19 0.17
N GLU A 84 0.47 -15.49 0.24
CA GLU A 84 -0.60 -14.53 0.49
C GLU A 84 -1.54 -15.04 1.58
N THR A 85 -2.37 -14.15 2.14
CA THR A 85 -3.25 -14.47 3.27
C THR A 85 -4.60 -13.79 3.13
N ALA A 86 -5.67 -14.56 3.32
CA ALA A 86 -7.03 -14.06 3.50
C ALA A 86 -7.46 -14.17 4.97
N LEU A 87 -8.17 -13.15 5.48
CA LEU A 87 -8.70 -13.10 6.83
C LEU A 87 -10.21 -12.85 6.82
N PHE A 88 -10.96 -13.68 7.54
CA PHE A 88 -12.40 -13.52 7.70
C PHE A 88 -12.85 -14.06 9.06
N PRO A 89 -14.07 -13.71 9.55
CA PRO A 89 -14.60 -14.26 10.81
C PRO A 89 -14.54 -15.78 10.83
N PHE A 90 -14.21 -16.38 11.98
CA PHE A 90 -14.16 -17.84 12.09
C PHE A 90 -15.57 -18.42 11.85
N PRO A 91 -15.78 -19.26 10.83
CA PRO A 91 -17.11 -19.74 10.48
C PRO A 91 -17.60 -20.78 11.48
N LYS A 92 -18.93 -20.85 11.66
CA LYS A 92 -19.59 -21.83 12.56
C LYS A 92 -19.95 -23.14 11.88
N ALA A 93 -19.95 -23.15 10.55
CA ALA A 93 -20.26 -24.30 9.70
C ALA A 93 -19.29 -24.32 8.52
N LYS A 94 -19.34 -25.39 7.73
CA LYS A 94 -18.54 -25.51 6.51
C LYS A 94 -18.77 -24.33 5.58
N VAL A 95 -17.69 -23.84 4.99
CA VAL A 95 -17.71 -22.74 4.02
C VAL A 95 -16.96 -23.11 2.76
N ARG A 96 -17.32 -22.47 1.66
CA ARG A 96 -16.54 -22.47 0.42
C ARG A 96 -15.80 -21.14 0.30
N PHE A 97 -14.48 -21.19 0.44
CA PHE A 97 -13.58 -20.07 0.20
C PHE A 97 -13.23 -20.02 -1.30
N VAL A 98 -13.36 -18.85 -1.91
CA VAL A 98 -13.13 -18.63 -3.35
C VAL A 98 -12.25 -17.41 -3.52
N VAL A 99 -11.19 -17.52 -4.32
CA VAL A 99 -10.42 -16.37 -4.82
C VAL A 99 -10.86 -16.11 -6.26
N GLU A 100 -11.16 -14.85 -6.57
CA GLU A 100 -11.63 -14.39 -7.87
C GLU A 100 -10.68 -13.32 -8.43
N LEU A 101 -10.40 -13.42 -9.73
CA LEU A 101 -9.64 -12.45 -10.53
C LEU A 101 -10.61 -11.61 -11.37
N ARG A 102 -10.31 -10.34 -11.57
CA ARG A 102 -11.03 -9.53 -12.56
C ARG A 102 -10.57 -9.79 -13.99
N ASP A 103 -11.53 -10.03 -14.86
CA ASP A 103 -11.31 -10.05 -16.30
C ASP A 103 -11.21 -8.63 -16.89
N ARG A 104 -11.03 -8.55 -18.22
CA ARG A 104 -10.93 -7.28 -18.95
C ARG A 104 -12.22 -6.46 -18.97
N GLN A 105 -13.32 -6.99 -18.46
CA GLN A 105 -14.58 -6.27 -18.28
C GLN A 105 -14.76 -5.85 -16.81
N ASN A 106 -13.72 -5.99 -15.98
CA ASN A 106 -13.74 -5.81 -14.53
C ASN A 106 -14.72 -6.74 -13.79
N ALA A 107 -15.17 -7.83 -14.43
CA ALA A 107 -16.02 -8.83 -13.81
C ALA A 107 -15.15 -9.87 -13.09
N LEU A 108 -15.59 -10.29 -11.90
CA LEU A 108 -14.87 -11.24 -11.06
C LEU A 108 -15.14 -12.68 -11.52
N GLN A 109 -14.07 -13.43 -11.77
CA GLN A 109 -14.09 -14.81 -12.21
C GLN A 109 -13.31 -15.68 -11.20
N PRO A 110 -13.84 -16.84 -10.78
CA PRO A 110 -13.15 -17.70 -9.83
C PRO A 110 -11.85 -18.27 -10.42
N VAL A 111 -10.76 -18.16 -9.69
CA VAL A 111 -9.44 -18.75 -10.02
C VAL A 111 -9.02 -19.83 -9.03
N PHE A 112 -9.65 -19.88 -7.86
CA PHE A 112 -9.45 -20.93 -6.87
C PHE A 112 -10.68 -21.10 -5.98
N SER A 113 -10.91 -22.32 -5.52
CA SER A 113 -11.97 -22.64 -4.56
C SER A 113 -11.53 -23.79 -3.65
N ALA A 114 -11.86 -23.69 -2.36
CA ALA A 114 -11.68 -24.75 -1.37
C ALA A 114 -12.89 -24.80 -0.43
N GLU A 115 -13.36 -26.01 -0.10
CA GLU A 115 -14.25 -26.22 1.04
C GLU A 115 -13.40 -26.27 2.31
N ILE A 116 -13.80 -25.53 3.34
CA ILE A 116 -13.13 -25.49 4.65
C ILE A 116 -14.17 -25.86 5.70
N ASP A 117 -13.90 -26.96 6.41
CA ASP A 117 -14.67 -27.34 7.60
C ASP A 117 -14.01 -26.73 8.84
N PRO A 118 -14.69 -25.83 9.60
CA PRO A 118 -14.12 -25.28 10.83
C PRO A 118 -13.77 -26.34 11.89
N ALA A 119 -14.33 -27.55 11.80
CA ALA A 119 -14.01 -28.67 12.67
C ALA A 119 -12.83 -29.52 12.18
N ASP A 120 -12.21 -29.18 11.03
CA ASP A 120 -11.09 -29.94 10.48
C ASP A 120 -9.90 -29.97 11.46
N ILE A 121 -9.34 -31.18 11.63
CA ILE A 121 -8.19 -31.46 12.50
C ILE A 121 -6.88 -30.85 11.97
N PHE A 122 -6.83 -30.50 10.67
CA PHE A 122 -5.67 -29.87 10.04
C PHE A 122 -5.69 -28.34 10.14
N ILE A 123 -6.74 -27.74 10.69
CA ILE A 123 -6.71 -26.32 11.06
C ILE A 123 -5.72 -26.13 12.20
N ASN A 124 -4.69 -25.33 11.95
CA ASN A 124 -3.67 -25.02 12.93
C ASN A 124 -4.25 -24.13 14.03
N ARG A 125 -4.07 -24.58 15.27
CA ARG A 125 -4.49 -23.93 16.54
C ARG A 125 -3.32 -23.78 17.50
N GLU A 126 -2.11 -23.79 16.97
CA GLU A 126 -0.90 -23.63 17.76
C GLU A 126 -0.89 -22.25 18.45
N PRO A 127 -0.20 -22.13 19.60
CA PRO A 127 0.03 -20.83 20.20
C PRO A 127 0.69 -19.86 19.22
N LEU A 128 0.40 -18.56 19.39
CA LEU A 128 1.01 -17.50 18.60
C LEU A 128 2.54 -17.51 18.72
N ALA A 129 3.21 -16.96 17.71
CA ALA A 129 4.67 -16.95 17.63
C ALA A 129 5.33 -16.37 18.90
N ALA A 130 6.29 -17.09 19.48
CA ALA A 130 6.98 -16.65 20.68
C ALA A 130 7.86 -15.40 20.45
N GLY A 131 8.16 -14.68 21.53
CA GLY A 131 9.09 -13.55 21.51
C GLY A 131 8.54 -12.25 20.94
N VAL A 132 7.21 -12.15 20.76
CA VAL A 132 6.53 -10.94 20.31
C VAL A 132 6.04 -10.12 21.52
N LYS A 133 6.36 -8.84 21.52
CA LYS A 133 5.83 -7.85 22.48
C LYS A 133 4.79 -6.97 21.79
N VAL A 134 3.74 -6.59 22.51
CA VAL A 134 2.69 -5.68 22.03
C VAL A 134 2.74 -4.37 22.82
N PHE A 135 2.63 -3.26 22.11
CA PHE A 135 2.46 -1.91 22.64
C PHE A 135 1.07 -1.41 22.27
N GLU A 136 0.25 -1.08 23.25
CA GLU A 136 -1.04 -0.43 23.01
C GLU A 136 -0.81 1.08 22.84
N VAL A 137 -0.65 1.53 21.59
CA VAL A 137 -0.26 2.91 21.22
C VAL A 137 -1.48 3.83 21.25
N LEU A 138 -2.64 3.32 20.85
CA LEU A 138 -3.93 3.99 21.00
C LEU A 138 -5.03 2.94 21.10
N LYS A 139 -5.93 3.06 22.08
CA LYS A 139 -7.13 2.23 22.17
C LYS A 139 -8.35 3.08 22.42
N SER A 140 -9.15 3.24 21.38
CA SER A 140 -10.35 4.08 21.38
C SER A 140 -11.63 3.26 21.52
N GLY A 141 -11.58 1.92 21.44
CA GLY A 141 -12.72 1.07 21.75
C GLY A 141 -12.59 -0.38 21.28
N ASP A 142 -13.73 -1.06 21.21
CA ASP A 142 -13.84 -2.45 20.72
C ASP A 142 -13.40 -2.54 19.25
N PRO A 143 -12.55 -3.51 18.88
CA PRO A 143 -12.02 -3.66 17.52
C PRO A 143 -13.12 -3.76 16.45
N HIS A 144 -14.26 -4.38 16.78
CA HIS A 144 -15.35 -4.59 15.82
C HIS A 144 -16.09 -3.31 15.38
N VAL A 145 -15.76 -2.16 15.96
CA VAL A 145 -16.34 -0.84 15.64
C VAL A 145 -15.25 0.24 15.53
N LYS A 146 -14.03 -0.17 15.21
CA LYS A 146 -12.86 0.69 14.99
C LYS A 146 -12.14 0.21 13.73
N VAL A 147 -11.24 1.04 13.23
CA VAL A 147 -10.18 0.60 12.33
C VAL A 147 -9.00 0.20 13.21
N ASP A 148 -8.71 -1.09 13.27
CA ASP A 148 -7.52 -1.58 13.98
C ASP A 148 -6.30 -1.57 13.07
N VAL A 149 -5.24 -0.88 13.48
CA VAL A 149 -3.98 -0.81 12.73
C VAL A 149 -2.84 -1.37 13.57
N ALA A 150 -2.11 -2.32 13.00
CA ALA A 150 -0.92 -2.89 13.62
C ALA A 150 0.36 -2.39 12.92
N PHE A 151 1.24 -1.75 13.69
CA PHE A 151 2.59 -1.36 13.32
C PHE A 151 3.54 -2.51 13.64
N ILE A 152 3.90 -3.29 12.62
CA ILE A 152 4.89 -4.35 12.68
C ILE A 152 6.27 -3.68 12.63
N ALA A 153 7.02 -3.82 13.72
CA ALA A 153 8.36 -3.28 13.83
C ALA A 153 9.35 -4.14 13.04
N GLU A 154 10.00 -3.55 12.04
CA GLU A 154 10.96 -4.22 11.18
C GLU A 154 12.33 -3.55 11.26
N GLY A 155 13.39 -4.36 11.42
CA GLY A 155 14.75 -3.84 11.53
C GLY A 155 15.11 -3.19 12.85
N TYR A 156 14.29 -3.38 13.89
CA TYR A 156 14.60 -2.94 15.26
C TYR A 156 15.15 -4.13 16.06
N THR A 157 16.36 -4.01 16.59
CA THR A 157 16.93 -5.00 17.52
C THR A 157 16.33 -4.85 18.92
N ALA A 158 16.56 -5.83 19.80
CA ALA A 158 16.11 -5.76 21.19
C ALA A 158 16.64 -4.53 21.94
N ALA A 159 17.85 -4.06 21.59
CA ALA A 159 18.46 -2.86 22.18
C ALA A 159 17.80 -1.55 21.70
N GLU A 160 17.08 -1.58 20.58
CA GLU A 160 16.44 -0.42 19.96
C GLU A 160 14.95 -0.28 20.35
N GLU A 161 14.45 -1.03 21.35
CA GLU A 161 13.05 -0.92 21.81
C GLU A 161 12.67 0.51 22.22
N GLY A 162 13.60 1.27 22.82
CA GLY A 162 13.38 2.67 23.16
C GLY A 162 13.17 3.57 21.93
N LYS A 163 13.90 3.33 20.85
CA LYS A 163 13.70 4.00 19.57
C LYS A 163 12.34 3.63 18.97
N LEU A 164 12.02 2.34 18.96
CA LEU A 164 10.73 1.85 18.48
C LEU A 164 9.54 2.54 19.17
N ARG A 165 9.56 2.65 20.51
CA ARG A 165 8.50 3.34 21.25
C ARG A 165 8.36 4.81 20.84
N SER A 166 9.48 5.48 20.62
CA SER A 166 9.51 6.87 20.15
C SER A 166 8.95 7.00 18.73
N ASP A 167 9.28 6.04 17.85
CA ASP A 167 8.76 5.99 16.49
C ASP A 167 7.25 5.73 16.46
N LEU A 168 6.75 4.78 17.26
CA LEU A 168 5.31 4.51 17.39
C LEU A 168 4.51 5.77 17.79
N GLU A 169 4.99 6.52 18.79
CA GLU A 169 4.35 7.78 19.18
C GLU A 169 4.45 8.86 18.12
N ARG A 170 5.61 8.96 17.46
CA ARG A 170 5.83 9.91 16.35
C ARG A 170 4.84 9.64 15.22
N PHE A 171 4.74 8.40 14.75
CA PHE A 171 3.86 8.05 13.63
C PHE A 171 2.38 8.07 13.99
N ARG A 172 1.99 7.79 15.25
CA ARG A 172 0.65 8.12 15.76
C ARG A 172 0.36 9.61 15.59
N GLY A 173 1.30 10.47 15.99
CA GLY A 173 1.18 11.92 15.84
C GLY A 173 1.05 12.36 14.38
N VAL A 174 1.90 11.84 13.49
CA VAL A 174 1.86 12.12 12.05
C VAL A 174 0.52 11.70 11.45
N PHE A 175 0.00 10.52 11.79
CA PHE A 175 -1.25 9.99 11.25
C PHE A 175 -2.41 10.97 11.43
N PHE A 176 -2.54 11.51 12.64
CA PHE A 176 -3.61 12.46 12.99
C PHE A 176 -3.33 13.91 12.59
N LYS A 177 -2.31 14.18 11.77
CA LYS A 177 -2.15 15.51 11.11
C LYS A 177 -3.01 15.63 9.85
N LEU A 178 -3.37 14.51 9.21
CA LEU A 178 -4.02 14.49 7.90
C LEU A 178 -5.53 14.24 8.01
N GLU A 179 -6.35 15.00 7.29
CA GLU A 179 -7.77 14.66 7.12
C GLU A 179 -7.95 13.51 6.11
N PRO A 180 -8.91 12.60 6.33
CA PRO A 180 -9.98 12.64 7.33
C PRO A 180 -9.62 12.05 8.71
N TYR A 181 -8.38 11.60 8.91
CA TYR A 181 -7.95 10.93 10.14
C TYR A 181 -7.93 11.88 11.33
N LYS A 182 -7.38 13.09 11.14
CA LYS A 182 -7.27 14.16 12.14
C LYS A 182 -8.58 14.41 12.88
N GLY A 183 -9.70 14.50 12.16
CA GLY A 183 -11.02 14.72 12.76
C GLY A 183 -11.70 13.47 13.36
N ARG A 184 -11.04 12.31 13.34
CA ARG A 184 -11.64 11.00 13.69
C ARG A 184 -10.74 10.11 14.57
N PRO A 185 -9.99 10.63 15.58
CA PRO A 185 -9.09 9.80 16.37
C PRO A 185 -9.81 8.67 17.13
N ASP A 186 -11.07 8.88 17.51
CA ASP A 186 -11.95 7.92 18.17
C ASP A 186 -12.34 6.72 17.30
N ARG A 187 -12.02 6.75 16.00
CA ARG A 187 -12.30 5.68 15.03
C ARG A 187 -11.17 4.66 14.91
N PHE A 188 -10.04 4.86 15.58
CA PHE A 188 -8.85 4.01 15.39
C PHE A 188 -8.36 3.40 16.70
N ASN A 189 -7.84 2.17 16.59
CA ASN A 189 -6.96 1.55 17.57
C ASN A 189 -5.60 1.31 16.91
N PHE A 190 -4.51 1.65 17.58
CA PHE A 190 -3.13 1.43 17.12
C PHE A 190 -2.38 0.51 18.07
N TYR A 191 -1.74 -0.50 17.48
CA TYR A 191 -0.91 -1.45 18.19
C TYR A 191 0.50 -1.45 17.59
N GLY A 192 1.54 -1.31 18.41
CA GLY A 192 2.89 -1.68 18.03
C GLY A 192 3.11 -3.18 18.28
N VAL A 193 3.64 -3.91 17.30
CA VAL A 193 3.90 -5.34 17.41
C VAL A 193 5.37 -5.59 17.11
N PHE A 194 6.10 -6.08 18.11
CA PHE A 194 7.55 -6.10 18.11
C PHE A 194 8.09 -7.50 18.34
N LYS A 195 8.61 -8.09 17.27
CA LYS A 195 9.54 -9.20 17.33
C LYS A 195 10.95 -8.63 17.05
N PRO A 196 11.90 -8.69 17.99
CA PRO A 196 13.24 -8.17 17.76
C PRO A 196 13.89 -8.78 16.52
N SER A 197 14.40 -7.92 15.64
CA SER A 197 15.29 -8.31 14.54
C SER A 197 16.68 -8.67 15.10
N GLN A 198 17.41 -9.55 14.42
CA GLN A 198 18.79 -9.87 14.81
C GLN A 198 19.73 -8.71 14.47
N GLU A 199 19.45 -7.99 13.39
CA GLU A 199 20.22 -6.85 12.91
C GLU A 199 19.35 -5.60 12.76
N SER A 200 19.98 -4.42 12.87
CA SER A 200 19.32 -3.13 12.71
C SER A 200 19.26 -2.73 11.23
N GLY A 201 18.12 -2.26 10.74
CA GLY A 201 17.90 -1.89 9.33
C GLY A 201 17.19 -2.97 8.52
N CYS A 202 17.42 -3.01 7.21
CA CYS A 202 16.85 -4.01 6.30
C CYS A 202 17.82 -4.29 5.14
N ASP A 203 17.42 -5.15 4.22
CA ASP A 203 18.22 -5.48 3.02
C ASP A 203 18.27 -4.32 2.03
N GLU A 204 19.45 -4.10 1.44
CA GLU A 204 19.67 -3.23 0.27
C GLU A 204 20.47 -3.98 -0.82
N PRO A 205 19.84 -4.90 -1.59
CA PRO A 205 20.53 -5.73 -2.56
C PRO A 205 21.38 -4.95 -3.58
N SER A 206 20.90 -3.82 -4.09
CA SER A 206 21.65 -2.96 -5.03
C SER A 206 22.90 -2.31 -4.44
N HIS A 207 23.00 -2.27 -3.11
CA HIS A 207 24.16 -1.83 -2.33
C HIS A 207 24.96 -2.99 -1.73
N GLY A 208 24.56 -4.24 -1.95
CA GLY A 208 25.24 -5.43 -1.43
C GLY A 208 25.05 -5.65 0.08
N VAL A 209 24.00 -5.09 0.67
CA VAL A 209 23.69 -5.21 2.11
C VAL A 209 22.56 -6.22 2.30
N TYR A 210 22.78 -7.20 3.17
CA TYR A 210 21.81 -8.24 3.51
C TYR A 210 21.84 -8.44 5.03
N LYS A 211 20.67 -8.41 5.67
CA LYS A 211 20.48 -8.37 7.13
C LYS A 211 19.39 -9.36 7.54
N ASN A 212 19.57 -9.96 8.70
CA ASN A 212 18.60 -10.87 9.29
C ASN A 212 17.59 -10.10 10.16
N THR A 213 16.39 -9.89 9.61
CA THR A 213 15.35 -9.06 10.23
C THR A 213 14.03 -9.81 10.42
N ALA A 214 13.12 -9.23 11.20
CA ALA A 214 11.93 -9.92 11.71
C ALA A 214 10.96 -10.36 10.61
N VAL A 215 10.83 -9.57 9.54
CA VAL A 215 10.00 -9.89 8.37
C VAL A 215 10.75 -9.77 7.05
N SER A 216 12.08 -9.75 7.05
CA SER A 216 12.91 -9.75 5.82
C SER A 216 12.49 -8.69 4.80
N ALA A 217 12.22 -7.46 5.24
CA ALA A 217 11.92 -6.38 4.32
C ALA A 217 13.16 -6.04 3.48
N THR A 218 12.94 -5.71 2.20
CA THR A 218 14.03 -5.51 1.26
C THR A 218 13.74 -4.38 0.29
N PHE A 219 14.71 -3.48 0.11
CA PHE A 219 14.73 -2.57 -1.03
C PHE A 219 14.85 -3.37 -2.34
N ASP A 220 14.80 -2.69 -3.49
CA ASP A 220 14.94 -3.33 -4.79
C ASP A 220 13.81 -4.34 -5.12
N SER A 221 12.69 -4.26 -4.40
CA SER A 221 11.53 -5.12 -4.62
C SER A 221 11.02 -4.94 -6.05
N LEU A 222 10.75 -6.06 -6.74
CA LEU A 222 10.37 -6.10 -8.16
C LEU A 222 11.36 -5.43 -9.12
N GLY A 223 12.61 -5.18 -8.69
CA GLY A 223 13.64 -4.50 -9.48
C GLY A 223 13.61 -2.97 -9.39
N SER A 224 12.77 -2.38 -8.54
CA SER A 224 12.73 -0.93 -8.31
C SER A 224 13.54 -0.54 -7.07
N GLU A 225 14.56 0.29 -7.27
CA GLU A 225 15.61 0.64 -6.29
C GLU A 225 15.05 1.08 -4.91
N ARG A 226 13.93 1.80 -4.91
CA ARG A 226 13.31 2.39 -3.70
C ARG A 226 12.05 1.66 -3.25
N TYR A 227 11.63 0.64 -3.99
CA TYR A 227 10.46 -0.13 -3.61
C TYR A 227 10.85 -1.10 -2.51
N LEU A 228 10.23 -0.93 -1.35
CA LEU A 228 10.59 -1.61 -0.12
C LEU A 228 9.40 -2.45 0.32
N LEU A 229 9.47 -3.76 0.14
CA LEU A 229 8.40 -4.69 0.50
C LEU A 229 8.97 -5.89 1.27
N THR A 230 8.10 -6.84 1.64
CA THR A 230 8.51 -8.16 2.13
C THR A 230 7.79 -9.26 1.35
N GLU A 231 8.54 -10.30 0.97
CA GLU A 231 7.97 -11.55 0.47
C GLU A 231 7.70 -12.57 1.60
N ASP A 232 8.17 -12.33 2.83
CA ASP A 232 7.93 -13.16 4.02
C ASP A 232 6.58 -12.83 4.69
N ASN A 233 5.51 -12.97 3.90
CA ASN A 233 4.14 -12.77 4.37
C ASN A 233 3.81 -13.73 5.53
N LYS A 234 4.42 -14.92 5.61
CA LYS A 234 4.14 -15.87 6.68
C LYS A 234 4.58 -15.32 8.03
N SER A 235 5.86 -14.92 8.17
CA SER A 235 6.36 -14.33 9.41
C SER A 235 5.60 -13.05 9.77
N LEU A 236 5.32 -12.20 8.77
CA LEU A 236 4.52 -10.98 8.96
C LEU A 236 3.18 -11.29 9.63
N ARG A 237 2.44 -12.28 9.13
CA ARG A 237 1.10 -12.62 9.61
C ARG A 237 1.14 -13.32 10.97
N ASP A 238 2.15 -14.17 11.20
CA ASP A 238 2.37 -14.85 12.49
C ASP A 238 2.69 -13.83 13.60
N ILE A 239 3.46 -12.79 13.29
CA ILE A 239 3.74 -11.68 14.20
C ILE A 239 2.47 -10.85 14.41
N ALA A 240 1.81 -10.44 13.33
CA ALA A 240 0.62 -9.59 13.39
C ALA A 240 -0.56 -10.21 14.14
N ALA A 241 -0.68 -11.54 14.18
CA ALA A 241 -1.77 -12.26 14.84
C ALA A 241 -1.88 -12.03 16.36
N HIS A 242 -0.90 -11.35 16.98
CA HIS A 242 -0.92 -10.96 18.40
C HIS A 242 -1.94 -9.88 18.74
N VAL A 243 -2.49 -9.18 17.75
CA VAL A 243 -3.48 -8.12 17.93
C VAL A 243 -4.59 -8.24 16.89
N PRO A 244 -5.81 -7.76 17.15
CA PRO A 244 -6.76 -7.51 16.07
C PRO A 244 -6.16 -6.45 15.11
N TYR A 245 -6.26 -6.68 13.80
CA TYR A 245 -5.93 -5.69 12.79
C TYR A 245 -6.83 -5.79 11.55
N ASP A 246 -7.19 -4.63 11.01
CA ASP A 246 -7.80 -4.45 9.68
C ASP A 246 -6.76 -4.03 8.63
N ALA A 247 -5.72 -3.32 9.07
CA ALA A 247 -4.62 -2.83 8.24
C ALA A 247 -3.26 -3.03 8.90
N LEU A 248 -2.23 -3.23 8.08
CA LEU A 248 -0.86 -3.45 8.51
C LEU A 248 0.06 -2.34 8.03
N PHE A 249 0.84 -1.81 8.96
CA PHE A 249 2.03 -1.01 8.70
C PHE A 249 3.27 -1.85 9.02
N ILE A 250 4.22 -1.90 8.11
CA ILE A 250 5.57 -2.42 8.34
C ILE A 250 6.47 -1.20 8.47
N MET A 251 6.80 -0.89 9.72
CA MET A 251 7.58 0.28 10.08
C MET A 251 9.06 -0.10 10.12
N VAL A 252 9.81 0.33 9.11
CA VAL A 252 11.20 -0.13 8.87
C VAL A 252 12.21 0.86 9.44
N ASN A 253 13.06 0.39 10.35
CA ASN A 253 14.13 1.16 11.00
C ASN A 253 15.24 1.56 10.02
N HIS A 254 15.00 2.54 9.16
CA HIS A 254 15.94 2.91 8.11
C HIS A 254 15.86 4.40 7.74
N LYS A 255 16.99 4.95 7.27
CA LYS A 255 17.12 6.36 6.87
C LYS A 255 16.87 6.61 5.38
N ARG A 256 17.12 5.61 4.53
CA ARG A 256 16.93 5.74 3.06
C ARG A 256 15.44 5.83 2.73
N TYR A 257 15.07 6.69 1.80
CA TYR A 257 13.71 6.77 1.28
C TYR A 257 13.32 5.46 0.59
N GLY A 258 12.28 4.79 1.08
CA GLY A 258 11.64 3.65 0.43
C GLY A 258 10.39 3.20 1.18
N GLY A 259 9.43 2.69 0.43
CA GLY A 259 8.14 2.25 0.95
C GLY A 259 7.33 1.56 -0.14
N GLY A 260 6.08 1.26 0.18
CA GLY A 260 5.12 0.67 -0.72
C GLY A 260 3.77 0.45 -0.03
N GLY A 261 2.70 0.38 -0.82
CA GLY A 261 1.35 0.18 -0.30
C GLY A 261 0.52 -0.61 -1.29
N ILE A 262 0.04 -1.78 -0.88
CA ILE A 262 -0.78 -2.66 -1.72
C ILE A 262 -2.15 -2.82 -1.06
N TYR A 263 -3.22 -2.56 -1.81
CA TYR A 263 -4.59 -2.50 -1.29
C TYR A 263 -5.00 -3.78 -0.56
N ASN A 264 -5.39 -3.63 0.72
CA ASN A 264 -5.77 -4.71 1.64
C ASN A 264 -4.68 -5.79 1.86
N PHE A 265 -3.41 -5.50 1.55
CA PHE A 265 -2.28 -6.39 1.79
C PHE A 265 -1.44 -5.93 2.97
N TYR A 266 -0.66 -4.86 2.79
CA TYR A 266 0.05 -4.08 3.83
C TYR A 266 0.59 -2.77 3.25
N CYS A 267 1.08 -1.88 4.12
CA CYS A 267 1.89 -0.71 3.80
C CYS A 267 3.26 -0.83 4.47
N THR A 268 4.32 -0.41 3.79
CA THR A 268 5.71 -0.37 4.26
C THR A 268 6.26 1.05 4.13
N PHE A 269 7.06 1.50 5.09
CA PHE A 269 7.74 2.80 5.02
C PHE A 269 8.98 2.82 5.91
N THR A 270 9.97 3.63 5.53
CA THR A 270 11.14 3.90 6.38
C THR A 270 10.90 5.09 7.31
N VAL A 271 11.43 5.00 8.54
CA VAL A 271 11.10 5.95 9.62
C VAL A 271 11.95 7.21 9.68
N ASP A 272 13.19 7.18 9.17
CA ASP A 272 14.18 8.24 9.39
C ASP A 272 14.59 8.97 8.09
N ASN A 273 13.77 8.85 7.04
CA ASN A 273 13.99 9.59 5.79
C ASN A 273 13.28 10.95 5.84
N GLN A 274 13.85 12.00 5.23
CA GLN A 274 13.27 13.36 5.27
C GLN A 274 11.80 13.51 4.79
N TRP A 275 11.27 12.53 4.04
CA TRP A 275 9.89 12.53 3.52
C TRP A 275 8.98 11.56 4.29
N TYR A 276 9.36 11.12 5.49
CA TYR A 276 8.63 10.09 6.25
C TYR A 276 7.14 10.40 6.43
N GLU A 277 6.77 11.67 6.67
CA GLU A 277 5.35 12.05 6.85
C GLU A 277 4.53 11.85 5.58
N TYR A 278 5.08 12.32 4.45
CA TYR A 278 4.48 12.14 3.13
C TYR A 278 4.35 10.65 2.81
N LEU A 279 5.46 9.92 2.91
CA LEU A 279 5.56 8.53 2.49
C LEU A 279 4.57 7.65 3.27
N PHE A 280 4.61 7.74 4.59
CA PHE A 280 3.74 6.98 5.48
C PHE A 280 2.24 7.10 5.11
N LEU A 281 1.77 8.33 4.87
CA LEU A 281 0.36 8.59 4.60
C LEU A 281 -0.04 8.33 3.14
N HIS A 282 0.90 8.52 2.20
CA HIS A 282 0.74 8.17 0.79
C HIS A 282 0.55 6.66 0.62
N GLU A 283 1.47 5.87 1.18
CA GLU A 283 1.41 4.40 1.08
C GLU A 283 0.17 3.83 1.79
N PHE A 284 -0.27 4.45 2.90
CA PHE A 284 -1.52 4.07 3.53
C PHE A 284 -2.75 4.36 2.65
N GLY A 285 -2.71 5.43 1.85
CA GLY A 285 -3.74 5.72 0.85
C GLY A 285 -3.98 4.55 -0.10
N HIS A 286 -2.91 3.91 -0.57
CA HIS A 286 -2.98 2.68 -1.36
C HIS A 286 -3.49 1.51 -0.53
N SER A 287 -2.79 1.17 0.56
CA SER A 287 -3.04 -0.08 1.28
C SER A 287 -4.40 -0.14 1.97
N PHE A 288 -4.93 1.01 2.40
CA PHE A 288 -6.19 1.08 3.15
C PHE A 288 -7.39 1.41 2.26
N ALA A 289 -7.27 2.42 1.40
CA ALA A 289 -8.41 2.93 0.63
C ALA A 289 -8.39 2.57 -0.86
N GLY A 290 -7.33 1.89 -1.33
CA GLY A 290 -7.20 1.48 -2.73
C GLY A 290 -7.15 2.70 -3.66
N LEU A 291 -6.48 3.77 -3.23
CA LEU A 291 -6.23 4.93 -4.07
C LEU A 291 -5.15 4.56 -5.10
N GLY A 292 -5.30 5.03 -6.32
CA GLY A 292 -4.26 4.94 -7.34
C GLY A 292 -3.27 6.09 -7.20
N ASP A 293 -2.06 5.89 -7.71
CA ASP A 293 -1.13 6.99 -7.85
C ASP A 293 -1.63 8.02 -8.85
N GLU A 294 -1.55 9.29 -8.46
CA GLU A 294 -1.93 10.40 -9.33
C GLU A 294 -0.74 10.92 -10.14
N TYR A 295 0.50 10.49 -9.83
CA TYR A 295 1.69 10.86 -10.62
C TYR A 295 1.86 9.99 -11.85
N TYR A 296 2.59 10.52 -12.83
CA TYR A 296 2.75 9.91 -14.14
C TYR A 296 4.15 10.01 -14.75
N THR A 297 5.09 10.66 -14.06
CA THR A 297 6.46 10.90 -14.55
C THR A 297 7.53 10.11 -13.80
N SER A 298 7.17 9.39 -12.74
CA SER A 298 8.08 8.57 -11.95
C SER A 298 8.51 7.31 -12.71
N ASP A 299 9.77 6.91 -12.52
CA ASP A 299 10.24 5.57 -12.90
C ASP A 299 9.53 4.52 -12.04
N VAL A 300 8.92 3.50 -12.68
CA VAL A 300 8.19 2.39 -12.03
C VAL A 300 8.70 1.04 -12.56
N ALA A 301 8.48 -0.05 -11.79
CA ALA A 301 8.81 -1.41 -12.23
C ALA A 301 7.77 -2.03 -13.19
N TYR A 302 6.61 -1.36 -13.34
CA TYR A 302 5.45 -1.89 -14.05
C TYR A 302 5.41 -1.46 -15.50
N ASN A 303 4.90 -2.33 -16.37
CA ASN A 303 4.51 -1.99 -17.73
C ASN A 303 2.99 -2.13 -17.88
N GLU A 304 2.35 -1.13 -18.47
CA GLU A 304 0.89 -1.12 -18.76
C GLU A 304 0.01 -1.42 -17.53
N PHE A 305 0.37 -0.91 -16.34
CA PHE A 305 -0.36 -1.15 -15.08
C PHE A 305 -1.86 -0.84 -15.19
N TYR A 306 -2.21 0.20 -15.95
CA TYR A 306 -3.57 0.49 -16.39
C TYR A 306 -3.69 0.29 -17.91
N PRO A 307 -4.28 -0.84 -18.37
CA PRO A 307 -4.46 -1.10 -19.79
C PRO A 307 -5.33 -0.04 -20.47
N LYS A 308 -4.93 0.38 -21.69
CA LYS A 308 -5.70 1.35 -22.48
C LYS A 308 -7.12 0.82 -22.77
N GLY A 309 -8.11 1.71 -22.66
CA GLY A 309 -9.51 1.39 -22.94
C GLY A 309 -10.25 0.70 -21.80
N LEU A 310 -9.59 0.46 -20.66
CA LEU A 310 -10.22 -0.05 -19.45
C LEU A 310 -10.34 1.06 -18.39
N GLU A 311 -11.49 1.13 -17.74
CA GLU A 311 -11.68 2.06 -16.62
C GLU A 311 -10.99 1.50 -15.37
N PRO A 312 -10.07 2.25 -14.72
CA PRO A 312 -9.47 1.84 -13.44
C PRO A 312 -10.54 1.61 -12.37
N LEU A 313 -10.22 0.95 -11.27
CA LEU A 313 -11.19 0.70 -10.18
C LEU A 313 -11.07 1.70 -9.04
N GLU A 314 -9.87 2.25 -8.89
CA GLU A 314 -9.47 3.23 -7.89
C GLU A 314 -10.34 4.49 -8.01
N ALA A 315 -10.71 5.07 -6.87
CA ALA A 315 -11.69 6.15 -6.83
C ALA A 315 -11.15 7.49 -7.39
N ASN A 316 -9.82 7.68 -7.38
CA ASN A 316 -9.14 8.95 -7.64
C ASN A 316 -8.42 9.02 -8.99
N ILE A 317 -8.61 8.03 -9.88
CA ILE A 317 -8.14 8.10 -11.26
C ILE A 317 -9.21 7.59 -12.21
N THR A 318 -9.21 8.05 -13.46
CA THR A 318 -10.18 7.62 -14.47
C THR A 318 -9.55 7.58 -15.85
N ALA A 319 -9.97 6.63 -16.70
CA ALA A 319 -9.65 6.65 -18.13
C ALA A 319 -10.58 7.59 -18.91
N LEU A 320 -11.59 8.15 -18.24
CA LEU A 320 -12.57 9.09 -18.79
C LEU A 320 -13.22 8.57 -20.08
N LEU A 321 -13.49 7.26 -20.15
CA LEU A 321 -14.06 6.62 -21.35
C LEU A 321 -15.42 7.22 -21.74
N ASP A 322 -16.17 7.71 -20.75
CA ASP A 322 -17.38 8.52 -20.93
C ASP A 322 -17.33 9.72 -19.96
N PRO A 323 -17.11 10.96 -20.44
CA PRO A 323 -17.10 12.16 -19.61
C PRO A 323 -18.38 12.38 -18.80
N LYS A 324 -19.52 11.82 -19.23
CA LYS A 324 -20.78 11.92 -18.48
C LYS A 324 -20.80 11.03 -17.24
N LYS A 325 -19.92 10.03 -17.17
CA LYS A 325 -19.76 9.04 -16.11
C LYS A 325 -18.49 9.22 -15.28
N LEU A 326 -17.90 10.42 -15.27
CA LEU A 326 -16.78 10.75 -14.38
C LEU A 326 -17.04 10.28 -12.95
N LYS A 327 -16.13 9.49 -12.37
CA LYS A 327 -16.29 8.83 -11.07
C LYS A 327 -16.69 9.79 -9.95
N TRP A 328 -16.05 10.95 -9.90
CA TRP A 328 -16.30 11.99 -8.89
C TRP A 328 -17.12 13.17 -9.43
N LYS A 329 -17.99 12.94 -10.42
CA LYS A 329 -18.83 13.99 -11.04
C LYS A 329 -19.56 14.86 -10.02
N LYS A 330 -20.05 14.27 -8.92
CA LYS A 330 -20.77 14.98 -7.84
C LYS A 330 -19.89 15.96 -7.05
N LEU A 331 -18.56 15.84 -7.16
CA LEU A 331 -17.58 16.67 -6.45
C LEU A 331 -16.93 17.73 -7.35
N VAL A 332 -17.17 17.70 -8.67
CA VAL A 332 -16.59 18.67 -9.61
C VAL A 332 -16.99 20.09 -9.23
N SER A 333 -16.00 20.98 -9.17
CA SER A 333 -16.22 22.38 -8.83
C SER A 333 -17.12 23.06 -9.88
N PRO A 334 -18.07 23.92 -9.47
CA PRO A 334 -18.91 24.66 -10.41
C PRO A 334 -18.09 25.42 -11.45
N GLY A 335 -18.47 25.30 -12.73
CA GLY A 335 -17.81 25.97 -13.85
C GLY A 335 -16.52 25.33 -14.37
N VAL A 336 -16.06 24.21 -13.79
CA VAL A 336 -14.88 23.49 -14.27
C VAL A 336 -15.26 22.53 -15.40
N SER A 337 -14.55 22.61 -16.53
CA SER A 337 -14.75 21.71 -17.68
C SER A 337 -14.19 20.31 -17.42
N VAL A 338 -14.74 19.30 -18.09
CA VAL A 338 -14.24 17.91 -18.06
C VAL A 338 -14.00 17.45 -19.51
N PRO A 339 -12.75 17.15 -19.92
CA PRO A 339 -11.52 17.26 -19.13
C PRO A 339 -11.17 18.71 -18.75
N THR A 340 -10.37 18.86 -17.70
CA THR A 340 -9.94 20.15 -17.16
C THR A 340 -8.55 20.48 -17.69
N PRO A 341 -8.36 21.59 -18.43
CA PRO A 341 -7.04 22.01 -18.86
C PRO A 341 -6.18 22.38 -17.65
N TRP A 342 -4.87 22.17 -17.73
CA TRP A 342 -3.92 22.64 -16.72
C TRP A 342 -2.55 22.86 -17.36
N GLU A 343 -1.62 23.41 -16.58
CA GLU A 343 -0.28 23.82 -17.01
C GLU A 343 0.66 22.61 -17.25
N LYS A 344 0.15 21.55 -17.90
CA LYS A 344 0.80 20.24 -18.05
C LYS A 344 2.13 20.31 -18.79
N GLU A 345 2.20 21.02 -19.92
CA GLU A 345 3.42 21.07 -20.72
C GLU A 345 4.59 21.68 -19.94
N GLU A 346 4.32 22.70 -19.11
CA GLU A 346 5.34 23.32 -18.28
C GLU A 346 5.73 22.43 -17.10
N PHE A 347 4.75 21.77 -16.47
CA PHE A 347 5.01 20.75 -15.45
C PHE A 347 5.91 19.62 -16.00
N ASP A 348 5.57 19.07 -17.17
CA ASP A 348 6.32 17.98 -17.80
C ASP A 348 7.76 18.39 -18.09
N ARG A 349 8.00 19.62 -18.59
CA ARG A 349 9.36 20.13 -18.81
C ARG A 349 10.15 20.22 -17.50
N MET A 350 9.55 20.78 -16.46
CA MET A 350 10.19 20.97 -15.16
C MET A 350 10.49 19.63 -14.48
N ASP A 351 9.52 18.72 -14.43
CA ASP A 351 9.68 17.44 -13.73
C ASP A 351 10.65 16.51 -14.45
N ASN A 352 10.56 16.39 -15.79
CA ASN A 352 11.50 15.56 -16.56
C ASN A 352 12.95 16.02 -16.41
N ALA A 353 13.19 17.34 -16.35
CA ALA A 353 14.52 17.89 -16.10
C ALA A 353 15.07 17.44 -14.75
N TYR A 354 14.23 17.46 -13.70
CA TYR A 354 14.63 17.01 -12.37
C TYR A 354 14.81 15.48 -12.29
N GLN A 355 13.93 14.68 -12.90
CA GLN A 355 14.07 13.22 -12.90
C GLN A 355 15.40 12.79 -13.53
N LYS A 356 15.89 13.52 -14.55
CA LYS A 356 17.23 13.27 -15.12
C LYS A 356 18.34 13.49 -14.10
N VAL A 357 18.35 14.64 -13.42
CA VAL A 357 19.34 14.95 -12.35
C VAL A 357 19.30 13.89 -11.25
N ARG A 358 18.10 13.52 -10.82
CA ARG A 358 17.89 12.52 -9.78
C ARG A 358 18.43 11.14 -10.17
N ARG A 359 18.21 10.69 -11.41
CA ARG A 359 18.75 9.42 -11.91
C ARG A 359 20.28 9.40 -11.90
N GLU A 360 20.91 10.49 -12.35
CA GLU A 360 22.37 10.62 -12.39
C GLU A 360 22.99 10.56 -10.97
N ILE A 361 22.40 11.26 -10.01
CA ILE A 361 22.86 11.27 -8.62
C ILE A 361 22.66 9.89 -7.95
N ASN A 362 21.50 9.26 -8.14
CA ASN A 362 21.25 7.91 -7.62
C ASN A 362 22.25 6.88 -8.16
N ALA A 363 22.52 6.90 -9.47
CA ALA A 363 23.49 6.02 -10.09
C ALA A 363 24.90 6.22 -9.51
N ARG A 364 25.29 7.47 -9.24
CA ARG A 364 26.55 7.82 -8.60
C ARG A 364 26.64 7.26 -7.18
N ILE A 365 25.60 7.46 -6.35
CA ILE A 365 25.56 6.93 -4.97
C ILE A 365 25.70 5.41 -4.98
N ALA A 366 24.93 4.73 -5.83
CA ALA A 366 24.96 3.27 -5.92
C ALA A 366 26.34 2.76 -6.37
N ALA A 367 26.99 3.42 -7.33
CA ALA A 367 28.35 3.08 -7.76
C ALA A 367 29.37 3.26 -6.64
N MET A 368 29.31 4.39 -5.92
CA MET A 368 30.22 4.67 -4.79
C MET A 368 30.08 3.65 -3.67
N LYS A 369 28.84 3.25 -3.32
CA LYS A 369 28.61 2.21 -2.30
C LYS A 369 29.18 0.86 -2.73
N ARG A 370 28.93 0.45 -3.99
CA ARG A 370 29.47 -0.81 -4.53
C ARG A 370 30.99 -0.84 -4.62
N SER A 371 31.63 0.30 -4.87
CA SER A 371 33.09 0.40 -4.93
C SER A 371 33.76 0.53 -3.55
N GLY A 372 32.99 0.55 -2.46
CA GLY A 372 33.53 0.75 -1.11
C GLY A 372 34.12 2.15 -0.90
N ALA A 373 33.55 3.18 -1.52
CA ALA A 373 33.97 4.57 -1.30
C ALA A 373 33.83 4.97 0.18
N ALA A 374 34.58 5.99 0.60
CA ALA A 374 34.57 6.41 2.00
C ALA A 374 33.15 6.87 2.43
N ALA A 375 32.70 6.43 3.61
CA ALA A 375 31.34 6.70 4.09
C ALA A 375 31.01 8.20 4.13
N ALA A 376 31.98 9.06 4.45
CA ALA A 376 31.81 10.50 4.45
C ALA A 376 31.56 11.08 3.05
N GLU A 377 32.22 10.56 2.02
CA GLU A 377 32.03 11.00 0.63
C GLU A 377 30.65 10.57 0.11
N VAL A 378 30.22 9.34 0.42
CA VAL A 378 28.87 8.86 0.09
C VAL A 378 27.82 9.74 0.77
N ALA A 379 28.00 10.04 2.06
CA ALA A 379 27.07 10.86 2.82
C ALA A 379 26.91 12.28 2.24
N GLN A 380 27.99 12.90 1.74
CA GLN A 380 27.92 14.21 1.09
C GLN A 380 27.04 14.19 -0.17
N VAL A 381 27.16 13.16 -1.01
CA VAL A 381 26.35 13.02 -2.22
C VAL A 381 24.89 12.68 -1.88
N GLU A 382 24.66 11.87 -0.83
CA GLU A 382 23.31 11.61 -0.30
C GLU A 382 22.65 12.91 0.19
N GLU A 383 23.36 13.74 0.97
CA GLU A 383 22.87 15.02 1.47
C GLU A 383 22.56 16.01 0.34
N GLU A 384 23.41 16.07 -0.69
CA GLU A 384 23.15 16.86 -1.89
C GLU A 384 21.87 16.41 -2.61
N SER A 385 21.70 15.10 -2.80
CA SER A 385 20.48 14.50 -3.38
C SER A 385 19.25 14.90 -2.58
N GLU A 386 19.34 14.82 -1.25
CA GLU A 386 18.26 15.16 -0.35
C GLU A 386 17.88 16.64 -0.42
N ARG A 387 18.86 17.54 -0.47
CA ARG A 387 18.66 18.98 -0.63
C ARG A 387 17.95 19.29 -1.96
N LEU A 388 18.45 18.73 -3.06
CA LEU A 388 17.84 18.91 -4.38
C LEU A 388 16.40 18.40 -4.43
N SER A 389 16.09 17.30 -3.72
CA SER A 389 14.72 16.81 -3.59
C SER A 389 13.79 17.79 -2.89
N ARG A 390 14.25 18.49 -1.84
CA ARG A 390 13.44 19.51 -1.14
C ARG A 390 13.20 20.72 -2.02
N GLU A 391 14.28 21.24 -2.61
CA GLU A 391 14.21 22.39 -3.51
C GLU A 391 13.28 22.12 -4.71
N GLN A 392 13.29 20.90 -5.23
CA GLN A 392 12.34 20.53 -6.29
C GLN A 392 10.91 20.45 -5.78
N ALA A 393 10.65 19.84 -4.62
CA ALA A 393 9.30 19.77 -4.06
C ALA A 393 8.73 21.18 -3.85
N ASP A 394 9.52 22.11 -3.31
CA ASP A 394 9.12 23.51 -3.13
C ASP A 394 8.80 24.21 -4.46
N LYS A 395 9.60 23.96 -5.51
CA LYS A 395 9.35 24.49 -6.86
C LYS A 395 8.06 23.94 -7.45
N VAL A 396 7.81 22.65 -7.30
CA VAL A 396 6.58 21.97 -7.76
C VAL A 396 5.37 22.54 -7.03
N ASP A 397 5.43 22.71 -5.71
CA ASP A 397 4.36 23.27 -4.91
C ASP A 397 4.02 24.70 -5.35
N GLN A 398 5.03 25.57 -5.47
CA GLN A 398 4.85 26.94 -5.93
C GLN A 398 4.30 27.02 -7.36
N PHE A 399 4.68 26.08 -8.22
CA PHE A 399 4.15 25.98 -9.58
C PHE A 399 2.67 25.60 -9.57
N LEU A 400 2.29 24.53 -8.89
CA LEU A 400 0.91 24.03 -8.86
C LEU A 400 -0.03 25.00 -8.12
N MET A 401 0.43 25.68 -7.08
CA MET A 401 -0.34 26.71 -6.36
C MET A 401 -0.73 27.91 -7.23
N LYS A 402 0.01 28.20 -8.31
CA LYS A 402 -0.31 29.27 -9.26
C LYS A 402 -1.40 28.87 -10.26
N SER A 403 -1.74 27.60 -10.37
CA SER A 403 -2.78 27.14 -11.28
C SER A 403 -4.10 27.80 -10.95
N LYS A 404 -4.84 28.24 -11.98
CA LYS A 404 -6.20 28.79 -11.80
C LYS A 404 -7.19 27.77 -11.21
N PHE A 405 -6.82 26.49 -11.22
CA PHE A 405 -7.60 25.38 -10.66
C PHE A 405 -7.09 24.90 -9.30
N TRP A 406 -6.17 25.62 -8.65
CA TRP A 406 -5.74 25.31 -7.29
C TRP A 406 -6.95 25.19 -6.34
N GLY A 407 -7.02 24.07 -5.60
CA GLY A 407 -8.14 23.76 -4.70
C GLY A 407 -9.47 23.45 -5.40
N LYS A 408 -9.53 23.31 -6.72
CA LYS A 408 -10.73 22.91 -7.48
C LYS A 408 -10.69 21.41 -7.81
N VAL A 409 -11.86 20.79 -7.84
CA VAL A 409 -12.03 19.42 -8.33
C VAL A 409 -12.39 19.47 -9.82
N GLY A 410 -11.62 18.74 -10.62
CA GLY A 410 -11.75 18.64 -12.08
C GLY A 410 -11.36 17.25 -12.57
N ALA A 411 -10.94 17.13 -13.82
CA ALA A 411 -10.33 15.92 -14.39
C ALA A 411 -9.08 16.34 -15.16
N PHE A 412 -7.92 16.29 -14.49
CA PHE A 412 -6.63 16.77 -14.99
C PHE A 412 -5.86 15.62 -15.61
N GLU A 413 -5.47 15.73 -16.88
CA GLU A 413 -4.77 14.66 -17.59
C GLU A 413 -3.37 14.41 -17.00
N GLY A 414 -2.99 13.14 -16.92
CA GLY A 414 -1.77 12.67 -16.27
C GLY A 414 -2.10 12.06 -14.90
N ALA A 415 -2.10 10.73 -14.83
CA ALA A 415 -2.32 9.95 -13.62
C ALA A 415 -1.90 8.49 -13.83
N GLY A 416 -1.76 7.72 -12.75
CA GLY A 416 -1.56 6.27 -12.81
C GLY A 416 -0.39 5.86 -13.70
N TYR A 417 0.75 6.54 -13.58
CA TYR A 417 1.96 6.28 -14.38
C TYR A 417 1.80 6.55 -15.89
N SER A 418 0.67 7.11 -16.32
CA SER A 418 0.40 7.46 -17.73
C SER A 418 0.25 8.96 -17.92
N ALA A 419 1.11 9.53 -18.75
CA ALA A 419 1.09 10.97 -19.07
C ALA A 419 -0.14 11.39 -19.89
N GLN A 420 -0.86 10.45 -20.51
CA GLN A 420 -2.01 10.69 -21.38
C GLN A 420 -3.10 9.65 -21.16
N GLY A 421 -4.35 10.04 -21.39
CA GLY A 421 -5.51 9.14 -21.37
C GLY A 421 -5.98 8.70 -19.98
N LEU A 422 -5.24 9.04 -18.91
CA LEU A 422 -5.70 8.93 -17.52
C LEU A 422 -5.79 10.31 -16.88
N TYR A 423 -6.74 10.48 -15.98
CA TYR A 423 -7.06 11.75 -15.34
C TYR A 423 -7.15 11.61 -13.83
N ARG A 424 -6.69 12.64 -13.11
CA ARG A 424 -6.78 12.79 -11.65
C ARG A 424 -7.74 13.93 -11.25
N PRO A 425 -8.25 13.95 -10.01
CA PRO A 425 -9.30 14.88 -9.58
C PRO A 425 -8.83 16.29 -9.24
N ALA A 426 -7.53 16.50 -8.98
CA ALA A 426 -6.99 17.79 -8.56
C ALA A 426 -5.63 18.07 -9.21
N VAL A 427 -5.25 19.34 -9.30
CA VAL A 427 -3.92 19.74 -9.78
C VAL A 427 -2.81 19.22 -8.86
N ASP A 428 -3.11 19.08 -7.57
CA ASP A 428 -2.21 18.51 -6.57
C ASP A 428 -2.97 17.69 -5.50
N CYS A 429 -2.27 16.70 -4.94
CA CYS A 429 -2.77 15.73 -3.98
C CYS A 429 -1.59 15.06 -3.28
N LEU A 430 -1.80 14.54 -2.07
CA LEU A 430 -0.84 13.62 -1.43
C LEU A 430 -0.53 12.38 -2.29
N MET A 431 -1.45 11.95 -3.16
CA MET A 431 -1.22 10.85 -4.12
C MET A 431 -0.49 11.30 -5.39
N PHE A 432 -0.19 12.60 -5.55
CA PHE A 432 0.46 13.16 -6.74
C PHE A 432 1.92 13.54 -6.49
N THR A 433 2.18 14.47 -5.56
CA THR A 433 3.54 15.01 -5.39
C THR A 433 4.02 14.89 -3.95
N LYS A 434 5.35 14.82 -3.80
CA LYS A 434 6.01 14.76 -2.49
C LYS A 434 5.79 16.05 -1.70
N GLY A 435 5.71 15.92 -0.38
CA GLY A 435 5.65 17.04 0.54
C GLY A 435 4.44 17.03 1.47
N ALA A 436 4.40 18.00 2.38
CA ALA A 436 3.33 18.14 3.36
C ALA A 436 2.09 18.79 2.71
N LYS A 437 1.13 17.96 2.30
CA LYS A 437 -0.10 18.41 1.64
C LYS A 437 -1.29 17.50 1.95
N PRO A 438 -2.54 17.99 1.81
CA PRO A 438 -3.71 17.18 2.07
C PRO A 438 -3.96 16.16 0.95
N PHE A 439 -4.79 15.16 1.24
CA PHE A 439 -5.52 14.47 0.19
C PHE A 439 -6.39 15.46 -0.59
N CYS A 440 -6.51 15.26 -1.90
CA CYS A 440 -7.55 15.94 -2.66
C CYS A 440 -8.94 15.51 -2.15
N ARG A 441 -9.99 16.27 -2.47
CA ARG A 441 -11.36 16.01 -1.97
C ARG A 441 -11.90 14.63 -2.32
N VAL A 442 -11.47 14.06 -3.45
CA VAL A 442 -11.90 12.72 -3.89
C VAL A 442 -11.22 11.63 -3.06
N CYS A 443 -9.91 11.75 -2.83
CA CYS A 443 -9.15 10.86 -1.95
C CYS A 443 -9.65 10.95 -0.50
N GLU A 444 -9.85 12.16 0.02
CA GLU A 444 -10.40 12.39 1.36
C GLU A 444 -11.76 11.70 1.54
N ALA A 445 -12.66 11.84 0.56
CA ALA A 445 -13.97 11.18 0.57
C ALA A 445 -13.87 9.65 0.47
N ALA A 446 -12.96 9.13 -0.36
CA ALA A 446 -12.75 7.68 -0.49
C ALA A 446 -12.24 7.07 0.82
N VAL A 447 -11.22 7.68 1.44
CA VAL A 447 -10.68 7.29 2.74
C VAL A 447 -11.75 7.38 3.83
N ALA A 448 -12.51 8.47 3.89
CA ALA A 448 -13.55 8.64 4.91
C ALA A 448 -14.62 7.53 4.81
N ARG A 449 -15.03 7.14 3.60
CA ARG A 449 -15.95 6.01 3.41
C ARG A 449 -15.37 4.69 3.90
N MET A 450 -14.07 4.45 3.69
CA MET A 450 -13.40 3.25 4.18
C MET A 450 -13.38 3.20 5.71
N VAL A 451 -13.04 4.30 6.38
CA VAL A 451 -13.11 4.41 7.86
C VAL A 451 -14.53 4.09 8.36
N GLU A 452 -15.54 4.68 7.74
CA GLU A 452 -16.94 4.45 8.11
C GLU A 452 -17.40 3.00 7.90
N TYR A 453 -16.85 2.29 6.91
CA TYR A 453 -17.16 0.88 6.69
C TYR A 453 -16.71 -0.02 7.84
N TYR A 454 -15.50 0.19 8.36
CA TYR A 454 -15.01 -0.57 9.51
C TYR A 454 -15.70 -0.18 10.82
N CYS A 455 -16.12 1.09 10.98
CA CYS A 455 -16.61 1.61 12.26
C CYS A 455 -18.14 1.51 12.50
N ARG A 456 -18.91 0.82 11.64
CA ARG A 456 -20.38 0.77 11.69
C ARG A 456 -20.97 -0.59 12.08
#